data_AF-A0A7X7F299-F1
#
_entry.id   AF-A0A7X7F299-F1
#
_cell.length_a   1.000
_cell.length_b   1.000
_cell.length_c   1.000
_cell.angle_alpha   90.00
_cell.angle_beta   90.00
_cell.angle_gamma   90.00
#
_symmetry.space_group_name_H-M   'P 1'
#
loop_
_entity.id
_entity.type
_entity.pdbx_description
1 polymer ?
#
loop_
_entity_poly.entity_id
_entity_poly.type
_entity_poly.pdbx_seq_one_letter_code
_entity_poly.pdbx_strand_id
1 'polypeptide(L)' 'CSNFPLAGTTIPINTFEECTAAGDTHYRGCGFKSLHPGGAQFLMGDASVHFFPEFIDYRLFNELGTIAGGETASLNRIE' A
#
# COMPACT_ATOMS: atom_id res chain seq x y z
N CYS A 1 22.20 1.08 9.52
CA CYS A 1 20.86 1.52 9.96
C CYS A 1 19.86 0.73 9.14
N SER A 2 19.10 -0.20 9.73
CA SER A 2 18.02 -0.85 8.97
C SER A 2 16.86 0.14 8.94
N ASN A 3 16.65 0.82 7.81
CA ASN A 3 15.46 1.65 7.63
C ASN A 3 14.27 0.69 7.64
N PHE A 4 13.42 0.85 8.65
CA PHE A 4 12.27 0.02 8.88
C PHE A 4 11.07 0.58 8.07
N PRO A 5 10.57 -0.11 7.04
CA PRO A 5 9.46 0.41 6.24
C PRO A 5 8.15 0.29 7.02
N LEU A 6 7.76 1.37 7.70
CA LEU A 6 6.40 1.56 8.18
C LEU A 6 5.50 1.93 6.99
N ALA A 7 4.33 1.30 6.89
CA ALA A 7 3.35 1.57 5.83
C ALA A 7 3.91 1.36 4.41
N GLY A 8 4.57 0.22 4.19
CA GLY A 8 5.04 -0.19 2.86
C GLY A 8 3.91 -0.62 1.93
N THR A 9 4.16 -0.52 0.62
CA THR A 9 3.25 -0.97 -0.46
C THR A 9 3.61 -2.36 -1.01
N THR A 10 4.57 -3.04 -0.38
CA THR A 10 5.15 -4.32 -0.84
C THR A 10 4.24 -5.53 -0.57
N ILE A 11 3.08 -5.33 0.04
CA ILE A 11 2.07 -6.37 0.31
C ILE A 11 0.67 -5.86 -0.07
N PRO A 12 -0.30 -6.76 -0.31
CA PRO A 12 -1.69 -6.38 -0.53
C PRO A 12 -2.27 -5.54 0.62
N ILE A 13 -3.13 -4.57 0.28
CA ILE A 13 -3.91 -3.81 1.26
C ILE A 13 -4.74 -4.79 2.09
N ASN A 14 -4.89 -4.51 3.39
CA ASN A 14 -5.64 -5.36 4.32
C ASN A 14 -5.02 -6.75 4.54
N THR A 15 -3.70 -6.89 4.35
CA THR A 15 -2.95 -8.06 4.86
C THR A 15 -2.78 -7.93 6.37
N PHE A 16 -3.55 -8.71 7.13
CA PHE A 16 -3.53 -8.73 8.61
C PHE A 16 -2.62 -9.84 9.14
N GLU A 17 -1.32 -9.68 8.94
CA GLU A 17 -0.32 -10.60 9.48
C GLU A 17 0.35 -10.04 10.72
N GLU A 18 0.52 -10.90 11.72
CA GLU A 18 1.20 -10.54 12.95
C GLU A 18 2.72 -10.53 12.74
N CYS A 19 3.38 -9.47 13.19
CA CYS A 19 4.84 -9.39 13.25
C CYS A 19 5.36 -10.27 14.40
N THR A 20 5.43 -11.58 14.19
CA THR A 20 5.74 -12.55 15.26
C THR A 20 7.23 -12.69 15.59
N ALA A 21 8.14 -12.02 14.88
CA ALA A 21 9.58 -12.15 15.09
C ALA A 21 10.30 -10.79 15.19
N ALA A 22 11.15 -10.67 16.21
CA ALA A 22 12.15 -9.62 16.32
C ALA A 22 13.22 -9.81 15.23
N GLY A 23 12.93 -9.38 14.00
CA GLY A 23 13.96 -9.34 12.96
C GLY A 23 13.49 -9.15 11.53
N ASP A 24 12.38 -9.76 11.09
CA ASP A 24 12.27 -9.98 9.63
C ASP A 24 10.86 -9.99 9.02
N THR A 25 9.76 -10.05 9.79
CA THR A 25 8.41 -10.14 9.18
C THR A 25 7.69 -8.79 9.06
N HIS A 26 8.36 -7.70 9.42
CA HIS A 26 7.72 -6.38 9.51
C HIS A 26 7.25 -5.82 8.17
N TYR A 27 7.93 -6.14 7.07
CA TYR A 27 7.45 -5.77 5.73
C TYR A 27 6.07 -6.37 5.42
N ARG A 28 5.65 -7.45 6.13
CA ARG A 28 4.33 -8.07 5.99
C ARG A 28 3.30 -7.60 7.02
N GLY A 29 3.70 -7.22 8.23
CA GLY A 29 2.74 -6.73 9.24
C GLY A 29 2.54 -5.21 9.23
N CYS A 30 3.46 -4.44 8.64
CA CYS A 30 3.43 -2.98 8.65
C CYS A 30 2.84 -2.34 7.39
N GLY A 31 2.23 -3.10 6.47
CA GLY A 31 1.54 -2.52 5.30
C GLY A 31 0.25 -1.76 5.64
N PHE A 32 -0.30 -1.09 4.63
CA PHE A 32 -1.57 -0.35 4.71
C PHE A 32 -2.75 -1.28 4.99
N LYS A 33 -3.58 -0.93 5.98
CA LYS A 33 -4.75 -1.72 6.39
C LYS A 33 -5.85 -0.84 6.97
N SER A 34 -7.07 -1.31 6.80
CA SER A 34 -8.31 -0.72 7.28
C SER A 34 -9.24 -1.86 7.70
N LEU A 35 -9.94 -1.71 8.83
CA LEU A 35 -10.98 -2.66 9.23
C LEU A 35 -12.27 -2.54 8.39
N HIS A 36 -12.36 -1.53 7.53
CA HIS A 36 -13.46 -1.42 6.59
C HIS A 36 -13.28 -2.42 5.44
N PRO A 37 -14.35 -3.18 5.07
CA PRO A 37 -14.29 -4.09 3.93
C PRO A 37 -14.01 -3.39 2.61
N GLY A 38 -13.37 -4.09 1.67
CA GLY A 38 -13.22 -3.64 0.29
C GLY A 38 -11.95 -2.85 -0.01
N GLY A 39 -11.28 -2.25 0.99
CA GLY A 39 -10.08 -1.43 0.75
C GLY A 39 -9.82 -0.35 1.80
N ALA A 40 -9.11 0.70 1.39
CA ALA A 40 -8.77 1.83 2.26
C ALA A 40 -8.73 3.16 1.48
N GLN A 41 -8.94 4.27 2.20
CA GLN A 41 -8.80 5.63 1.66
C GLN A 41 -7.34 6.07 1.72
N PHE A 42 -6.82 6.60 0.61
CA PHE A 42 -5.47 7.15 0.50
C PHE A 42 -5.54 8.66 0.23
N LEU A 43 -4.74 9.43 0.99
CA LEU A 43 -4.53 10.86 0.75
C LEU A 43 -3.39 11.03 -0.25
N MET A 44 -3.64 11.79 -1.30
CA MET A 44 -2.66 12.11 -2.32
C MET A 44 -1.95 13.43 -2.01
N GLY A 45 -0.81 13.69 -2.65
CA GLY A 45 -0.02 14.91 -2.43
C GLY A 45 -0.72 16.22 -2.80
N ASP A 46 -1.81 16.15 -3.58
CA ASP A 46 -2.68 17.28 -3.94
C ASP A 46 -3.89 17.46 -3.01
N ALA A 47 -3.90 16.77 -1.87
CA ALA A 47 -4.98 16.72 -0.88
C ALA A 47 -6.29 16.05 -1.33
N SER A 48 -6.32 15.42 -2.51
CA SER A 48 -7.43 14.54 -2.89
C SER A 48 -7.40 13.23 -2.10
N VAL A 49 -8.58 12.66 -1.84
CA VAL A 49 -8.74 11.36 -1.18
C VAL A 49 -9.37 10.38 -2.15
N HIS A 50 -8.74 9.23 -2.30
CA HIS A 50 -9.18 8.19 -3.22
C HIS A 50 -9.28 6.83 -2.55
N PHE A 51 -10.29 6.06 -2.96
CA PHE A 51 -10.49 4.70 -2.50
C PHE A 51 -9.62 3.73 -3.28
N PHE A 52 -8.82 2.94 -2.58
CA PHE A 52 -7.98 1.90 -3.16
C PHE A 52 -8.56 0.54 -2.76
N PRO A 53 -8.98 -0.29 -3.73
CA PRO A 53 -9.56 -1.58 -3.42
C PRO A 53 -8.51 -2.55 -2.86
N GLU A 54 -8.94 -3.49 -2.02
CA GLU A 54 -8.06 -4.54 -1.47
C GLU A 54 -7.42 -5.43 -2.54
N PHE A 55 -8.06 -5.51 -3.71
CA PHE A 55 -7.60 -6.27 -4.89
C PHE A 55 -6.81 -5.41 -5.90
N ILE A 56 -6.38 -4.20 -5.53
CA ILE A 56 -5.44 -3.42 -6.36
C ILE A 56 -4.19 -4.26 -6.66
N ASP A 57 -3.60 -4.09 -7.84
CA ASP A 57 -2.28 -4.66 -8.12
C ASP A 57 -1.24 -3.97 -7.23
N TYR A 58 -0.93 -4.60 -6.10
CA TYR A 58 0.02 -4.05 -5.12
C TYR A 58 1.45 -3.98 -5.67
N ARG A 59 1.80 -4.81 -6.67
CA ARG A 59 3.14 -4.77 -7.29
C ARG A 59 3.24 -3.51 -8.13
N LEU A 60 2.25 -3.26 -8.98
CA LEU A 60 2.16 -2.01 -9.72
C LEU A 60 2.18 -0.81 -8.77
N PHE A 61 1.41 -0.86 -7.68
CA PHE A 61 1.41 0.21 -6.67
C PHE A 61 2.78 0.43 -6.01
N ASN A 62 3.55 -0.64 -5.78
CA ASN A 62 4.91 -0.55 -5.27
C ASN A 62 5.90 0.02 -6.31
N GLU A 63 5.81 -0.41 -7.56
CA GLU A 63 6.66 0.07 -8.66
C GLU A 63 6.42 1.55 -8.99
N LEU A 64 5.20 2.08 -8.78
CA LEU A 64 4.92 3.53 -8.88
C LEU A 64 5.76 4.40 -7.92
N GLY A 65 6.37 3.80 -6.90
CA GLY A 65 7.32 4.48 -6.01
C GLY A 65 8.74 4.59 -6.57
N THR A 66 9.05 3.92 -7.69
CA THR A 66 10.36 4.00 -8.33
C THR A 66 10.52 5.30 -9.12
N ILE A 67 11.77 5.69 -9.36
CA ILE A 67 12.08 6.85 -10.24
C ILE A 67 12.17 6.45 -11.72
N ALA A 68 12.09 5.15 -12.04
CA ALA A 68 12.28 4.66 -13.41
C ALA A 68 11.12 5.10 -14.32
N GLY A 69 9.90 5.08 -13.78
CA GLY A 69 8.69 5.44 -14.50
C GLY A 69 8.30 4.41 -15.58
N GLY A 70 7.12 4.60 -16.18
CA GLY A 70 6.59 3.75 -17.26
C GLY A 70 5.53 2.75 -16.81
N GLU A 71 5.27 2.67 -15.50
CA GLU A 71 4.15 1.93 -14.93
C GLU A 71 2.83 2.54 -15.44
N THR A 72 1.92 1.70 -15.94
CA THR A 72 0.60 2.13 -16.36
C THR A 72 -0.35 2.06 -15.18
N ALA A 73 -0.77 3.22 -14.67
CA ALA A 73 -1.73 3.32 -13.57
C ALA A 73 -2.88 4.26 -13.94
N SER A 74 -4.08 3.89 -13.55
CA SER A 74 -5.30 4.69 -13.75
C SER A 74 -6.08 4.74 -12.46
N LEU A 75 -6.52 5.94 -12.08
CA LEU A 75 -7.38 6.15 -10.94
C LEU A 75 -8.79 6.44 -11.45
N ASN A 76 -9.73 5.55 -11.15
CA ASN A 76 -11.12 5.79 -11.51
C ASN A 76 -11.68 6.86 -10.56
N ARG A 77 -11.94 8.05 -11.11
CA ARG A 77 -12.71 9.06 -10.38
C ARG A 77 -14.17 8.61 -10.34
N ILE A 78 -14.72 8.52 -9.14
CA ILE A 78 -16.16 8.41 -8.97
C ILE A 78 -16.70 9.83 -9.13
N GLU A 79 -17.47 10.09 -10.18
CA GLU A 79 -18.21 11.35 -10.38
C GLU A 79 -19.40 11.45 -9.43
#